data_AF-A0A3D1AVP0-F1
#
_entry.id   AF-A0A3D1AVP0-F1
#
_cell.length_a   1.000
_cell.length_b   1.000
_cell.length_c   1.000
_cell.angle_alpha   90.00
_cell.angle_beta   90.00
_cell.angle_gamma   90.00
#
_symmetry.space_group_name_H-M   'P 1'
#
loop_
_entity.id
_entity.type
_entity.pdbx_description
1 polymer ?
#
loop_
_entity_poly.entity_id
_entity_poly.type
_entity_poly.pdbx_seq_one_letter_code
_entity_poly.pdbx_strand_id
1 'polypeptide(L)'
;MSQDHDLKRREFLGGVAAITAASALAGETVPSGMQYRQLGKTGEKVSALGLGGSHIGNPKDPNEATRIIRTALDRGMNFLDNCWDYHDGDSEVRMGKALRDGYRQKAFLMTKFDGRTKAAAARQIDESLQRLQTDHLDLIQFHENIRLDDPDRFFAEDGAVEAVTAARKAGKVRYIGFTGHKDPLVHLRMLDEAAARNFHFDTCQMPLNIMDASFRSFQKQVLPRLQAEGIGALGMKPIGSGILLKSGKVTAVECLQYALSLPASVVITGCDSMERLDQAFAVIRNFKPLPAEKMAELESRAKADALSGKFELFKTSTRFDGTIKNPQWMG
;
A
#
# COMPACT_ATOMS: atom_id res chain seq x y z
N MET A 1 28.34 27.91 19.41
CA MET A 1 27.60 28.09 18.14
C MET A 1 27.06 26.79 17.53
N SER A 2 27.36 25.58 18.05
CA SER A 2 26.90 24.31 17.45
C SER A 2 25.50 23.87 17.89
N GLN A 3 25.04 24.20 19.10
CA GLN A 3 23.73 23.73 19.62
C GLN A 3 22.53 24.47 19.03
N ASP A 4 22.72 25.74 18.67
CA ASP A 4 21.64 26.61 18.16
C ASP A 4 21.27 26.27 16.69
N HIS A 5 22.21 25.71 15.93
CA HIS A 5 21.96 25.21 14.58
C HIS A 5 21.15 23.90 14.56
N ASP A 6 21.40 22.99 15.50
CA ASP A 6 20.67 21.72 15.60
C ASP A 6 19.23 21.91 16.11
N LEU A 7 19.00 22.85 17.03
CA LEU A 7 17.66 23.19 17.50
C LEU A 7 16.82 23.80 16.37
N LYS A 8 17.36 24.77 15.63
CA LYS A 8 16.68 25.38 14.47
C LYS A 8 16.40 24.38 13.36
N ARG A 9 17.28 23.40 13.14
CA ARG A 9 17.07 22.35 12.13
C ARG A 9 15.98 21.36 12.56
N ARG A 10 15.90 21.01 13.85
CA ARG A 10 14.83 20.14 14.40
C ARG A 10 13.48 20.84 14.44
N GLU A 11 13.43 22.14 14.76
CA GLU A 11 12.21 22.94 14.70
C GLU A 11 11.73 23.14 13.26
N PHE A 12 12.65 23.43 12.33
CA PHE A 12 12.32 23.56 10.91
C PHE A 12 11.83 22.23 10.31
N LEU A 13 12.52 21.12 10.59
CA LEU A 13 12.07 19.78 10.17
C LEU A 13 10.74 19.41 10.83
N GLY A 14 10.52 19.77 12.09
CA GLY A 14 9.24 19.56 12.79
C GLY A 14 8.09 20.36 12.19
N GLY A 15 8.33 21.62 11.84
CA GLY A 15 7.35 22.51 11.19
C GLY A 15 6.99 22.06 9.77
N VAL A 16 7.99 21.70 8.96
CA VAL A 16 7.77 21.19 7.59
C VAL A 16 7.06 19.83 7.63
N ALA A 17 7.47 18.91 8.52
CA ALA A 17 6.82 17.61 8.67
C ALA A 17 5.34 17.72 9.13
N ALA A 18 5.02 18.68 10.00
CA ALA A 18 3.66 18.95 10.44
C ALA A 18 2.78 19.53 9.31
N ILE A 19 3.31 20.43 8.49
CA ILE A 19 2.60 21.00 7.32
C ILE A 19 2.36 19.92 6.26
N THR A 20 3.33 19.06 5.97
CA THR A 20 3.16 17.93 5.03
C THR A 20 2.16 16.89 5.53
N ALA A 21 2.18 16.56 6.83
CA ALA A 21 1.24 15.60 7.41
C ALA A 21 -0.20 16.12 7.39
N ALA A 22 -0.41 17.42 7.62
CA ALA A 22 -1.72 18.05 7.48
C ALA A 22 -2.21 18.03 6.02
N SER A 23 -1.31 18.24 5.04
CA SER A 23 -1.64 18.15 3.61
C SER A 23 -1.97 16.73 3.17
N ALA A 24 -1.37 15.70 3.75
CA ALA A 24 -1.67 14.29 3.44
C ALA A 24 -3.04 13.84 3.98
N LEU A 25 -3.53 14.48 5.04
CA LEU A 25 -4.87 14.25 5.59
C LEU A 25 -5.94 15.21 5.04
N ALA A 26 -5.53 16.32 4.40
CA ALA A 26 -6.41 17.27 3.72
C ALA A 26 -6.97 16.63 2.45
N GLY A 27 -8.10 15.91 2.60
CA GLY A 27 -8.82 15.30 1.50
C GLY A 27 -10.06 16.08 1.09
N GLU A 28 -10.43 15.95 -0.18
CA GLU A 28 -11.71 16.44 -0.70
C GLU A 28 -12.77 15.37 -0.47
N THR A 29 -13.90 15.73 0.16
CA THR A 29 -15.03 14.81 0.33
C THR A 29 -16.06 15.09 -0.75
N VAL A 30 -16.36 14.10 -1.59
CA VAL A 30 -17.39 14.22 -2.64
C VAL A 30 -18.78 13.90 -2.06
N PRO A 31 -19.89 14.24 -2.75
CA PRO A 31 -21.26 14.02 -2.25
C PRO A 31 -21.61 12.58 -1.84
N SER A 32 -20.90 11.56 -2.37
CA SER A 32 -21.06 10.16 -1.95
C SER A 32 -20.50 9.86 -0.54
N GLY A 33 -19.78 10.81 0.06
CA GLY A 33 -19.02 10.66 1.30
C GLY A 33 -17.66 10.00 1.12
N MET A 34 -17.25 9.67 -0.11
CA MET A 34 -15.87 9.23 -0.39
C MET A 34 -14.91 10.41 -0.22
N GLN A 35 -13.75 10.15 0.38
CA GLN A 35 -12.68 11.14 0.51
C GLN A 35 -11.56 10.82 -0.48
N TYR A 36 -10.99 11.86 -1.09
CA TYR A 36 -9.84 11.74 -2.00
C TYR A 36 -8.63 12.46 -1.45
N ARG A 37 -7.44 11.90 -1.63
CA ARG A 37 -6.15 12.44 -1.18
C ARG A 37 -5.18 12.50 -2.34
N GLN A 38 -4.19 13.39 -2.22
CA GLN A 38 -3.08 13.45 -3.16
C GLN A 38 -2.20 12.20 -3.01
N LEU A 39 -1.79 11.63 -4.14
CA LEU A 39 -0.84 10.52 -4.18
C LEU A 39 0.60 11.08 -4.21
N GLY A 40 1.19 11.31 -3.02
CA GLY A 40 2.50 11.94 -2.92
C GLY A 40 2.56 13.26 -3.71
N LYS A 41 3.62 13.43 -4.50
CA LYS A 41 3.79 14.58 -5.42
C LYS A 41 3.42 14.29 -6.88
N THR A 42 2.70 13.18 -7.15
CA THR A 42 2.37 12.75 -8.53
C THR A 42 1.35 13.65 -9.23
N GLY A 43 0.60 14.46 -8.46
CA GLY A 43 -0.54 15.25 -8.95
C GLY A 43 -1.86 14.47 -9.03
N GLU A 44 -1.83 13.16 -8.79
CA GLU A 44 -3.01 12.31 -8.84
C GLU A 44 -3.85 12.41 -7.55
N LYS A 45 -5.18 12.40 -7.72
CA LYS A 45 -6.14 12.28 -6.63
C LYS A 45 -6.70 10.86 -6.59
N VAL A 46 -6.50 10.18 -5.46
CA VAL A 46 -6.93 8.79 -5.25
C VAL A 46 -7.86 8.71 -4.04
N SER A 47 -8.80 7.77 -4.06
CA SER A 47 -9.71 7.54 -2.95
C SER A 47 -8.92 7.13 -1.70
N ALA A 48 -9.26 7.70 -0.55
CA ALA A 48 -8.58 7.46 0.72
C ALA A 48 -8.70 6.00 1.18
N LEU A 49 -9.74 5.28 0.70
CA LEU A 49 -9.81 3.82 0.74
C LEU A 49 -9.48 3.24 -0.62
N GLY A 50 -8.77 2.12 -0.64
CA GLY A 50 -8.53 1.31 -1.83
C GLY A 50 -8.97 -0.13 -1.64
N LEU A 51 -9.27 -0.81 -2.74
CA LEU A 51 -9.71 -2.21 -2.75
C LEU A 51 -8.49 -3.14 -2.93
N GLY A 52 -8.25 -4.02 -1.96
CA GLY A 52 -7.11 -4.94 -1.96
C GLY A 52 -7.37 -6.24 -2.75
N GLY A 53 -6.56 -6.48 -3.78
CA GLY A 53 -6.75 -7.56 -4.76
C GLY A 53 -6.58 -8.96 -4.22
N SER A 54 -5.79 -9.20 -3.18
CA SER A 54 -5.65 -10.56 -2.61
C SER A 54 -7.00 -11.12 -2.15
N HIS A 55 -7.94 -10.28 -1.68
CA HIS A 55 -9.25 -10.77 -1.22
C HIS A 55 -10.23 -11.01 -2.38
N ILE A 56 -9.98 -10.45 -3.56
CA ILE A 56 -10.80 -10.62 -4.77
C ILE A 56 -10.67 -12.03 -5.36
N GLY A 57 -9.58 -12.74 -5.06
CA GLY A 57 -9.43 -14.15 -5.38
C GLY A 57 -10.23 -15.11 -4.48
N ASN A 58 -10.72 -14.65 -3.33
CA ASN A 58 -11.40 -15.52 -2.35
C ASN A 58 -12.85 -15.91 -2.68
N PRO A 59 -13.71 -15.03 -3.25
CA PRO A 59 -15.08 -15.39 -3.56
C PRO A 59 -15.15 -16.66 -4.42
N LYS A 60 -15.98 -17.63 -4.03
CA LYS A 60 -16.18 -18.85 -4.81
C LYS A 60 -16.83 -18.56 -6.17
N ASP A 61 -17.73 -17.59 -6.20
CA ASP A 61 -18.36 -17.09 -7.42
C ASP A 61 -17.56 -15.89 -7.97
N PRO A 62 -16.97 -15.99 -9.17
CA PRO A 62 -16.30 -14.87 -9.84
C PRO A 62 -17.21 -13.67 -10.11
N ASN A 63 -18.54 -13.86 -10.18
CA ASN A 63 -19.48 -12.75 -10.34
C ASN A 63 -19.54 -11.88 -9.08
N GLU A 64 -19.33 -12.46 -7.90
CA GLU A 64 -19.25 -11.71 -6.65
C GLU A 64 -18.02 -10.78 -6.63
N ALA A 65 -16.87 -11.28 -7.10
CA ALA A 65 -15.66 -10.45 -7.26
C ALA A 65 -15.92 -9.27 -8.21
N THR A 66 -16.57 -9.53 -9.35
CA THR A 66 -16.97 -8.47 -10.30
C THR A 66 -17.93 -7.46 -9.66
N ARG A 67 -18.92 -7.95 -8.90
CA ARG A 67 -19.90 -7.12 -8.19
C ARG A 67 -19.23 -6.22 -7.15
N ILE A 68 -18.29 -6.76 -6.36
CA ILE A 68 -17.51 -6.00 -5.37
C ILE A 68 -16.73 -4.88 -6.08
N ILE A 69 -15.95 -5.21 -7.11
CA ILE A 69 -15.11 -4.23 -7.82
C ILE A 69 -15.95 -3.12 -8.45
N ARG A 70 -16.99 -3.49 -9.21
CA ARG A 70 -17.83 -2.50 -9.90
C ARG A 70 -18.59 -1.63 -8.90
N THR A 71 -19.12 -2.21 -7.83
CA THR A 71 -19.78 -1.44 -6.77
C THR A 71 -18.82 -0.49 -6.06
N ALA A 72 -17.56 -0.90 -5.84
CA ALA A 72 -16.54 -0.05 -5.24
C ALA A 72 -16.29 1.19 -6.13
N LEU A 73 -16.08 0.97 -7.43
CA LEU A 73 -15.87 2.03 -8.42
C LEU A 73 -17.08 2.96 -8.56
N ASP A 74 -18.29 2.40 -8.63
CA ASP A 74 -19.53 3.20 -8.76
C ASP A 74 -19.80 4.08 -7.54
N ARG A 75 -19.27 3.71 -6.37
CA ARG A 75 -19.35 4.49 -5.14
C ARG A 75 -18.13 5.39 -4.90
N GLY A 76 -17.22 5.48 -5.87
CA GLY A 76 -16.08 6.40 -5.88
C GLY A 76 -14.76 5.84 -5.33
N MET A 77 -14.69 4.57 -4.94
CA MET A 77 -13.41 3.95 -4.55
C MET A 77 -12.61 3.63 -5.82
N ASN A 78 -11.72 4.54 -6.23
CA ASN A 78 -11.00 4.44 -7.50
C ASN A 78 -9.65 3.70 -7.40
N PHE A 79 -9.08 3.52 -6.22
CA PHE A 79 -7.78 2.86 -6.07
C PHE A 79 -7.91 1.33 -5.98
N LEU A 80 -7.39 0.61 -6.97
CA LEU A 80 -7.44 -0.86 -7.04
C LEU A 80 -6.03 -1.45 -6.97
N ASP A 81 -5.75 -2.18 -5.89
CA ASP A 81 -4.49 -2.89 -5.64
C ASP A 81 -4.58 -4.34 -6.14
N ASN A 82 -3.52 -4.84 -6.78
CA ASN A 82 -3.38 -6.26 -7.13
C ASN A 82 -1.92 -6.73 -7.04
N CYS A 83 -1.64 -7.99 -7.37
CA CYS A 83 -0.30 -8.53 -7.51
C CYS A 83 -0.29 -9.67 -8.53
N TRP A 84 0.82 -9.81 -9.25
CA TRP A 84 1.07 -10.89 -10.20
C TRP A 84 0.89 -12.30 -9.58
N ASP A 85 1.25 -12.50 -8.31
CA ASP A 85 1.20 -13.81 -7.64
C ASP A 85 -0.12 -14.15 -6.94
N TYR A 86 -1.06 -13.19 -6.82
CA TYR A 86 -2.26 -13.40 -6.02
C TYR A 86 -3.17 -14.45 -6.65
N HIS A 87 -3.34 -15.56 -5.93
CA HIS A 87 -4.12 -16.72 -6.37
C HIS A 87 -3.63 -17.27 -7.71
N ASP A 88 -2.31 -17.41 -7.86
CA ASP A 88 -1.67 -17.88 -9.10
C ASP A 88 -2.08 -17.03 -10.33
N GLY A 89 -2.31 -15.72 -10.08
CA GLY A 89 -2.74 -14.75 -11.09
C GLY A 89 -4.24 -14.61 -11.31
N ASP A 90 -5.07 -15.46 -10.69
CA ASP A 90 -6.54 -15.42 -10.88
C ASP A 90 -7.15 -14.11 -10.37
N SER A 91 -6.54 -13.46 -9.37
CA SER A 91 -7.03 -12.16 -8.91
C SER A 91 -6.94 -11.08 -9.99
N GLU A 92 -5.84 -11.03 -10.75
CA GLU A 92 -5.70 -10.11 -11.89
C GLU A 92 -6.69 -10.45 -13.01
N VAL A 93 -6.91 -11.74 -13.29
CA VAL A 93 -7.91 -12.17 -14.29
C VAL A 93 -9.32 -11.71 -13.92
N ARG A 94 -9.71 -11.86 -12.65
CA ARG A 94 -11.02 -11.39 -12.15
C ARG A 94 -11.13 -9.87 -12.23
N MET A 95 -10.09 -9.17 -11.83
CA MET A 95 -10.07 -7.70 -11.87
C MET A 95 -10.13 -7.17 -13.31
N GLY A 96 -9.36 -7.75 -14.24
CA GLY A 96 -9.41 -7.38 -15.65
C GLY A 96 -10.80 -7.57 -16.26
N LYS A 97 -11.47 -8.70 -15.97
CA LYS A 97 -12.86 -8.93 -16.41
C LYS A 97 -13.84 -7.89 -15.88
N ALA A 98 -13.68 -7.46 -14.63
CA ALA A 98 -14.53 -6.47 -13.99
C ALA A 98 -14.34 -5.05 -14.55
N LEU A 99 -13.13 -4.74 -15.04
CA LEU A 99 -12.76 -3.43 -15.58
C LEU A 99 -13.17 -3.19 -17.05
N ARG A 100 -13.72 -4.21 -17.72
CA ARG A 100 -14.36 -4.05 -19.03
C ARG A 100 -15.56 -3.10 -18.97
N ASP A 101 -16.11 -2.76 -20.13
CA ASP A 101 -17.33 -1.95 -20.28
C ASP A 101 -17.18 -0.52 -19.70
N GLY A 102 -15.99 0.08 -19.86
CA GLY A 102 -15.73 1.45 -19.43
C GLY A 102 -15.32 1.62 -17.96
N TYR A 103 -15.17 0.54 -17.20
CA TYR A 103 -14.78 0.62 -15.79
C TYR A 103 -13.28 0.91 -15.61
N ARG A 104 -12.42 0.53 -16.56
CA ARG A 104 -10.98 0.83 -16.52
C ARG A 104 -10.69 2.32 -16.33
N GLN A 105 -11.49 3.19 -16.95
CA GLN A 105 -11.36 4.65 -16.90
C GLN A 105 -11.75 5.23 -15.53
N LYS A 106 -12.49 4.48 -14.71
CA LYS A 106 -12.86 4.87 -13.34
C LYS A 106 -11.77 4.50 -12.31
N ALA A 107 -10.79 3.69 -12.70
CA ALA A 107 -9.83 3.09 -11.77
C ALA A 107 -8.44 3.72 -11.89
N PHE A 108 -7.83 4.01 -10.75
CA PHE A 108 -6.38 4.03 -10.59
C PHE A 108 -5.94 2.58 -10.32
N LEU A 109 -5.43 1.92 -11.36
CA LEU A 109 -5.14 0.48 -11.35
C LEU A 109 -3.66 0.23 -11.09
N MET A 110 -3.37 -0.57 -10.07
CA MET A 110 -2.01 -0.95 -9.72
C MET A 110 -1.83 -2.45 -9.56
N THR A 111 -0.62 -2.93 -9.85
CA THR A 111 -0.20 -4.30 -9.54
C THR A 111 1.25 -4.34 -9.08
N LYS A 112 1.77 -5.53 -8.81
CA LYS A 112 3.12 -5.77 -8.31
C LYS A 112 3.73 -6.96 -9.03
N PHE A 113 5.04 -7.04 -9.02
CA PHE A 113 5.80 -8.16 -9.59
C PHE A 113 6.84 -8.67 -8.59
N ASP A 114 7.22 -9.94 -8.73
CA ASP A 114 8.17 -10.66 -7.89
C ASP A 114 9.54 -10.88 -8.55
N GLY A 115 9.71 -10.54 -9.83
CA GLY A 115 11.00 -10.60 -10.50
C GLY A 115 12.05 -9.70 -9.82
N ARG A 116 13.24 -10.25 -9.54
CA ARG A 116 14.43 -9.52 -9.10
C ARG A 116 15.36 -9.22 -10.27
N THR A 117 15.34 -10.05 -11.31
CA THR A 117 16.01 -9.79 -12.58
C THR A 117 15.11 -9.02 -13.55
N LYS A 118 15.73 -8.30 -14.50
CA LYS A 118 15.08 -7.59 -15.59
C LYS A 118 14.18 -8.51 -16.41
N ALA A 119 14.67 -9.69 -16.77
CA ALA A 119 13.92 -10.65 -17.59
C ALA A 119 12.66 -11.16 -16.86
N ALA A 120 12.78 -11.54 -15.57
CA ALA A 120 11.65 -11.99 -14.78
C ALA A 120 10.64 -10.86 -14.58
N ALA A 121 11.08 -9.66 -14.19
CA ALA A 121 10.20 -8.52 -13.98
C ALA A 121 9.46 -8.10 -15.26
N ALA A 122 10.16 -8.02 -16.40
CA ALA A 122 9.54 -7.67 -17.68
C ALA A 122 8.46 -8.67 -18.10
N ARG A 123 8.75 -9.97 -17.98
CA ARG A 123 7.78 -11.03 -18.27
C ARG A 123 6.53 -10.90 -17.38
N GLN A 124 6.72 -10.70 -16.08
CA GLN A 124 5.60 -10.60 -15.14
C GLN A 124 4.74 -9.36 -15.37
N ILE A 125 5.36 -8.21 -15.71
CA ILE A 125 4.62 -7.01 -16.10
C ILE A 125 3.73 -7.27 -17.33
N ASP A 126 4.27 -7.96 -18.35
CA ASP A 126 3.52 -8.26 -19.58
C ASP A 126 2.36 -9.25 -19.32
N GLU A 127 2.60 -10.28 -18.50
CA GLU A 127 1.55 -11.20 -18.07
C GLU A 127 0.46 -10.50 -17.26
N SER A 128 0.82 -9.58 -16.36
CA SER A 128 -0.13 -8.78 -15.58
C SER A 128 -1.00 -7.91 -16.48
N LEU A 129 -0.42 -7.21 -17.47
CA LEU A 129 -1.17 -6.42 -18.45
C LEU A 129 -2.18 -7.28 -19.23
N GLN A 130 -1.75 -8.48 -19.65
CA GLN A 130 -2.62 -9.43 -20.34
C GLN A 130 -3.79 -9.87 -19.44
N ARG A 131 -3.53 -10.27 -18.19
CA ARG A 131 -4.57 -10.74 -17.25
C ARG A 131 -5.54 -9.63 -16.87
N LEU A 132 -5.02 -8.41 -16.67
CA LEU A 132 -5.81 -7.21 -16.36
C LEU A 132 -6.52 -6.62 -17.59
N GLN A 133 -6.25 -7.13 -18.79
CA GLN A 133 -6.87 -6.72 -20.05
C GLN A 133 -6.74 -5.20 -20.29
N THR A 134 -5.55 -4.67 -20.06
CA THR A 134 -5.20 -3.25 -20.23
C THR A 134 -3.82 -3.14 -20.86
N ASP A 135 -3.58 -2.08 -21.62
CA ASP A 135 -2.28 -1.77 -22.23
C ASP A 135 -1.35 -0.97 -21.28
N HIS A 136 -1.92 -0.39 -20.23
CA HIS A 136 -1.18 0.36 -19.22
C HIS A 136 -1.70 0.14 -17.79
N LEU A 137 -0.77 0.26 -16.84
CA LEU A 137 -1.01 0.36 -15.40
C LEU A 137 -0.76 1.79 -14.93
N ASP A 138 -1.52 2.23 -13.94
CA ASP A 138 -1.25 3.50 -13.28
C ASP A 138 -0.02 3.37 -12.38
N LEU A 139 0.12 2.28 -11.65
CA LEU A 139 1.25 2.04 -10.74
C LEU A 139 1.73 0.59 -10.80
N ILE A 140 3.04 0.39 -10.87
CA ILE A 140 3.69 -0.91 -10.66
C ILE A 140 4.56 -0.85 -9.40
N GLN A 141 4.59 -1.93 -8.61
CA GLN A 141 5.48 -1.99 -7.46
C GLN A 141 6.39 -3.22 -7.43
N PHE A 142 7.62 -3.02 -6.95
CA PHE A 142 8.50 -4.12 -6.51
C PHE A 142 7.83 -4.83 -5.32
N HIS A 143 7.46 -6.10 -5.51
CA HIS A 143 6.81 -6.89 -4.47
C HIS A 143 7.83 -7.55 -3.55
N GLU A 144 7.38 -7.81 -2.32
CA GLU A 144 8.15 -8.49 -1.29
C GLU A 144 9.57 -7.95 -1.11
N ASN A 145 9.72 -6.63 -0.97
CA ASN A 145 10.93 -6.03 -0.41
C ASN A 145 11.00 -6.37 1.09
N ILE A 146 11.45 -7.58 1.41
CA ILE A 146 11.34 -8.18 2.75
C ILE A 146 12.68 -8.69 3.30
N ARG A 147 13.73 -8.68 2.48
CA ARG A 147 15.10 -9.05 2.83
C ARG A 147 16.02 -7.83 2.67
N LEU A 148 17.06 -7.76 3.49
CA LEU A 148 18.00 -6.63 3.45
C LEU A 148 18.79 -6.53 2.13
N ASP A 149 18.90 -7.63 1.38
CA ASP A 149 19.56 -7.71 0.07
C ASP A 149 18.58 -7.52 -1.10
N ASP A 150 17.26 -7.47 -0.88
CA ASP A 150 16.29 -7.29 -1.97
C ASP A 150 16.59 -6.00 -2.77
N PRO A 151 16.90 -4.84 -2.14
CA PRO A 151 17.22 -3.65 -2.92
C PRO A 151 18.54 -3.74 -3.70
N ASP A 152 19.54 -4.52 -3.26
CA ASP A 152 20.75 -4.75 -4.07
C ASP A 152 20.38 -5.46 -5.36
N ARG A 153 19.54 -6.49 -5.26
CA ARG A 153 19.11 -7.30 -6.41
C ARG A 153 18.24 -6.48 -7.36
N PHE A 154 17.34 -5.64 -6.84
CA PHE A 154 16.51 -4.78 -7.67
C PHE A 154 17.33 -3.78 -8.49
N PHE A 155 18.38 -3.21 -7.89
CA PHE A 155 19.24 -2.19 -8.49
C PHE A 155 20.55 -2.71 -9.11
N ALA A 156 20.75 -4.03 -9.12
CA ALA A 156 21.90 -4.66 -9.78
C ALA A 156 21.87 -4.42 -11.30
N GLU A 157 23.01 -4.64 -11.96
CA GLU A 157 23.05 -4.82 -13.42
C GLU A 157 22.11 -5.95 -13.82
N ASP A 158 21.31 -5.75 -14.87
CA ASP A 158 20.20 -6.65 -15.24
C ASP A 158 19.18 -6.87 -14.12
N GLY A 159 19.09 -5.95 -13.17
CA GLY A 159 18.11 -5.93 -12.09
C GLY A 159 16.73 -5.45 -12.55
N ALA A 160 15.73 -5.67 -11.70
CA ALA A 160 14.34 -5.32 -11.99
C ALA A 160 14.10 -3.81 -12.25
N VAL A 161 14.97 -2.92 -11.75
CA VAL A 161 14.88 -1.46 -12.00
C VAL A 161 14.97 -1.14 -13.49
N GLU A 162 15.76 -1.88 -14.26
CA GLU A 162 15.83 -1.70 -15.71
C GLU A 162 14.51 -2.06 -16.40
N ALA A 163 13.83 -3.10 -15.93
CA ALA A 163 12.54 -3.53 -16.50
C ALA A 163 11.43 -2.51 -16.27
N VAL A 164 11.28 -2.00 -15.03
CA VAL A 164 10.26 -0.99 -14.74
C VAL A 164 10.56 0.36 -15.42
N THR A 165 11.84 0.70 -15.58
CA THR A 165 12.27 1.90 -16.33
C THR A 165 11.94 1.77 -17.82
N ALA A 166 12.21 0.60 -18.41
CA ALA A 166 11.84 0.31 -19.79
C ALA A 166 10.32 0.29 -19.99
N ALA A 167 9.57 -0.31 -19.06
CA ALA A 167 8.11 -0.33 -19.08
C ALA A 167 7.51 1.09 -19.00
N ARG A 168 8.06 1.95 -18.14
CA ARG A 168 7.66 3.37 -18.06
C ARG A 168 7.92 4.09 -19.38
N LYS A 169 9.12 3.93 -19.94
CA LYS A 169 9.49 4.53 -21.24
C LYS A 169 8.58 4.07 -22.38
N ALA A 170 8.13 2.81 -22.33
CA ALA A 170 7.20 2.24 -23.30
C ALA A 170 5.72 2.63 -23.06
N GLY A 171 5.41 3.40 -22.01
CA GLY A 171 4.04 3.80 -21.67
C GLY A 171 3.20 2.72 -20.99
N LYS A 172 3.79 1.56 -20.66
CA LYS A 172 3.10 0.44 -19.99
C LYS A 172 2.76 0.73 -18.53
N VAL A 173 3.55 1.60 -17.87
CA VAL A 173 3.35 1.98 -16.47
C VAL A 173 3.58 3.47 -16.29
N ARG A 174 2.77 4.15 -15.47
CA ARG A 174 2.91 5.59 -15.21
C ARG A 174 3.82 5.84 -14.00
N TYR A 175 3.49 5.23 -12.87
CA TYR A 175 4.18 5.40 -11.59
C TYR A 175 4.87 4.10 -11.15
N ILE A 176 5.93 4.24 -10.35
CA ILE A 176 6.73 3.12 -9.83
C ILE A 176 6.84 3.28 -8.31
N GLY A 177 6.52 2.22 -7.57
CA GLY A 177 6.69 2.16 -6.12
C GLY A 177 7.27 0.84 -5.67
N PHE A 178 7.25 0.58 -4.36
CA PHE A 178 7.66 -0.71 -3.82
C PHE A 178 6.82 -1.07 -2.58
N THR A 179 6.84 -2.34 -2.21
CA THR A 179 6.11 -2.83 -1.05
C THR A 179 6.83 -3.96 -0.33
N GLY A 180 6.49 -4.13 0.94
CA GLY A 180 6.95 -5.21 1.79
C GLY A 180 6.39 -5.03 3.20
N HIS A 181 6.58 -6.04 4.05
CA HIS A 181 5.88 -6.08 5.35
C HIS A 181 6.70 -6.61 6.52
N LYS A 182 8.01 -6.82 6.38
CA LYS A 182 8.82 -7.47 7.43
C LYS A 182 9.34 -6.53 8.48
N ASP A 183 10.14 -5.58 8.03
CA ASP A 183 10.91 -4.72 8.91
C ASP A 183 11.07 -3.36 8.23
N PRO A 184 10.79 -2.24 8.94
CA PRO A 184 10.97 -0.90 8.38
C PRO A 184 12.40 -0.64 7.93
N LEU A 185 13.41 -1.31 8.50
CA LEU A 185 14.80 -1.19 8.05
C LEU A 185 14.99 -1.59 6.59
N VAL A 186 14.23 -2.57 6.10
CA VAL A 186 14.30 -3.01 4.69
C VAL A 186 13.74 -1.94 3.75
N HIS A 187 12.71 -1.20 4.19
CA HIS A 187 12.15 -0.06 3.43
C HIS A 187 13.08 1.14 3.45
N LEU A 188 13.68 1.45 4.60
CA LEU A 188 14.66 2.53 4.70
C LEU A 188 15.87 2.26 3.79
N ARG A 189 16.38 1.03 3.80
CA ARG A 189 17.46 0.61 2.89
C ARG A 189 17.05 0.74 1.42
N MET A 190 15.84 0.34 1.04
CA MET A 190 15.34 0.51 -0.33
C MET A 190 15.30 1.99 -0.76
N LEU A 191 14.90 2.89 0.14
CA LEU A 191 14.89 4.33 -0.10
C LEU A 191 16.31 4.90 -0.21
N ASP A 192 17.23 4.52 0.68
CA ASP A 192 18.63 4.96 0.66
C ASP A 192 19.34 4.55 -0.64
N GLU A 193 19.06 3.34 -1.11
CA GLU A 193 19.69 2.76 -2.30
C GLU A 193 19.17 3.35 -3.60
N ALA A 194 17.87 3.68 -3.62
CA ALA A 194 17.28 4.48 -4.67
C ALA A 194 17.86 5.89 -4.70
N ALA A 195 17.97 6.55 -3.54
CA ALA A 195 18.57 7.88 -3.43
C ALA A 195 20.04 7.90 -3.90
N ALA A 196 20.84 6.89 -3.53
CA ALA A 196 22.22 6.74 -3.98
C ALA A 196 22.36 6.61 -5.51
N ARG A 197 21.30 6.17 -6.19
CA ARG A 197 21.23 6.01 -7.66
C ARG A 197 20.41 7.08 -8.35
N ASN A 198 20.00 8.14 -7.63
CA ASN A 198 19.09 9.18 -8.13
C ASN A 198 17.77 8.62 -8.68
N PHE A 199 17.30 7.49 -8.15
CA PHE A 199 16.02 6.90 -8.47
C PHE A 199 14.98 7.38 -7.45
N HIS A 200 13.82 7.82 -7.92
CA HIS A 200 12.72 8.26 -7.06
C HIS A 200 11.52 7.33 -7.21
N PHE A 201 11.02 6.80 -6.09
CA PHE A 201 9.75 6.08 -6.04
C PHE A 201 8.58 7.05 -5.89
N ASP A 202 7.53 6.83 -6.66
CA ASP A 202 6.29 7.60 -6.56
C ASP A 202 5.45 7.17 -5.36
N THR A 203 5.50 5.88 -5.00
CA THR A 203 4.74 5.33 -3.87
C THR A 203 5.55 4.31 -3.05
N CYS A 204 5.14 4.12 -1.80
CA CYS A 204 5.60 3.02 -0.97
C CYS A 204 4.42 2.45 -0.17
N GLN A 205 4.22 1.14 -0.30
CA GLN A 205 3.19 0.39 0.41
C GLN A 205 3.78 -0.39 1.59
N MET A 206 3.13 -0.27 2.74
CA MET A 206 3.62 -0.86 4.00
C MET A 206 2.48 -1.10 4.99
N PRO A 207 2.67 -1.99 6.00
CA PRO A 207 1.70 -2.15 7.07
C PRO A 207 1.50 -0.81 7.80
N LEU A 208 0.26 -0.34 7.87
CA LEU A 208 -0.13 0.81 8.68
C LEU A 208 -1.42 0.43 9.42
N ASN A 209 -1.26 0.06 10.69
CA ASN A 209 -2.34 -0.46 11.53
C ASN A 209 -2.02 -0.19 13.02
N ILE A 210 -2.99 -0.45 13.91
CA ILE A 210 -2.85 -0.16 15.35
C ILE A 210 -1.66 -0.90 16.00
N MET A 211 -1.39 -2.14 15.60
CA MET A 211 -0.28 -2.94 16.15
C MET A 211 1.08 -2.47 15.60
N ASP A 212 1.13 -2.03 14.34
CA ASP A 212 2.33 -1.48 13.72
C ASP A 212 2.94 -0.34 14.55
N ALA A 213 2.12 0.49 15.18
CA ALA A 213 2.57 1.63 15.98
C ALA A 213 3.55 1.26 17.11
N SER A 214 3.54 0.02 17.59
CA SER A 214 4.38 -0.42 18.73
C SER A 214 5.43 -1.47 18.38
N PHE A 215 5.35 -2.15 17.24
CA PHE A 215 6.24 -3.27 16.91
C PHE A 215 6.79 -3.15 15.49
N ARG A 216 8.12 -2.99 15.34
CA ARG A 216 8.79 -2.75 14.03
C ARG A 216 8.02 -1.73 13.20
N SER A 217 7.83 -0.55 13.78
CA SER A 217 6.84 0.41 13.31
C SER A 217 7.23 1.09 12.01
N PHE A 218 6.50 0.78 10.95
CA PHE A 218 6.58 1.50 9.67
C PHE A 218 6.01 2.92 9.83
N GLN A 219 4.94 3.08 10.61
CA GLN A 219 4.35 4.37 10.96
C GLN A 219 5.36 5.34 11.59
N LYS A 220 6.24 4.87 12.49
CA LYS A 220 7.19 5.75 13.20
C LYS A 220 8.52 5.92 12.47
N GLN A 221 8.88 4.99 11.59
CA GLN A 221 10.21 4.97 10.95
C GLN A 221 10.17 5.35 9.47
N VAL A 222 9.27 4.75 8.69
CA VAL A 222 9.25 4.90 7.23
C VAL A 222 8.30 6.01 6.80
N LEU A 223 7.10 6.08 7.39
CA LEU A 223 6.07 7.04 7.00
C LEU A 223 6.54 8.52 7.07
N PRO A 224 7.28 8.97 8.10
CA PRO A 224 7.81 10.34 8.12
C PRO A 224 8.79 10.62 6.99
N ARG A 225 9.59 9.62 6.58
CA ARG A 225 10.52 9.75 5.44
C ARG A 225 9.77 9.93 4.14
N LEU A 226 8.72 9.13 3.90
CA LEU A 226 7.88 9.25 2.70
C LEU A 226 7.24 10.65 2.59
N GLN A 227 6.74 11.18 3.72
CA GLN A 227 6.17 12.53 3.77
C GLN A 227 7.19 13.60 3.40
N ALA A 228 8.41 13.51 3.94
CA ALA A 228 9.48 14.46 3.65
C ALA A 228 9.95 14.43 2.19
N GLU A 229 9.86 13.27 1.53
CA GLU A 229 10.31 13.09 0.13
C GLU A 229 9.19 13.26 -0.92
N GLY A 230 7.95 13.45 -0.47
CA GLY A 230 6.77 13.54 -1.33
C GLY A 230 6.38 12.21 -1.98
N ILE A 231 6.69 11.08 -1.32
CA ILE A 231 6.33 9.73 -1.78
C ILE A 231 4.93 9.39 -1.26
N GLY A 232 4.05 8.91 -2.15
CA GLY A 232 2.70 8.48 -1.80
C GLY A 232 2.72 7.26 -0.88
N ALA A 233 2.26 7.42 0.36
CA ALA A 233 2.19 6.32 1.32
C ALA A 233 0.89 5.51 1.12
N LEU A 234 1.03 4.20 0.92
CA LEU A 234 -0.09 3.28 0.77
C LEU A 234 -0.15 2.35 2.00
N GLY A 235 -1.12 2.57 2.87
CA GLY A 235 -1.32 1.74 4.06
C GLY A 235 -2.00 0.43 3.70
N MET A 236 -1.37 -0.69 4.02
CA MET A 236 -1.98 -2.02 3.88
C MET A 236 -2.16 -2.71 5.22
N LYS A 237 -2.91 -3.82 5.20
CA LYS A 237 -3.20 -4.68 6.35
C LYS A 237 -3.82 -3.90 7.53
N PRO A 238 -4.80 -2.99 7.32
CA PRO A 238 -5.38 -2.21 8.42
C PRO A 238 -6.01 -3.11 9.51
N ILE A 239 -6.53 -4.28 9.11
CA ILE A 239 -7.15 -5.29 10.01
C ILE A 239 -6.30 -6.60 10.04
N GLY A 240 -5.16 -6.64 9.33
CA GLY A 240 -4.32 -7.83 9.18
C GLY A 240 -5.08 -9.12 8.83
N SER A 241 -6.01 -9.06 7.87
CA SER A 241 -6.88 -10.18 7.48
C SER A 241 -7.62 -10.84 8.67
N GLY A 242 -8.06 -10.01 9.62
CA GLY A 242 -8.79 -10.44 10.82
C GLY A 242 -7.91 -10.96 11.96
N ILE A 243 -6.59 -11.05 11.77
CA ILE A 243 -5.68 -11.54 12.81
C ILE A 243 -5.65 -10.59 14.01
N LEU A 244 -5.65 -9.26 13.78
CA LEU A 244 -5.62 -8.25 14.83
C LEU A 244 -6.83 -8.37 15.78
N LEU A 245 -7.99 -8.72 15.23
CA LEU A 245 -9.24 -8.86 15.99
C LEU A 245 -9.19 -10.00 17.02
N LYS A 246 -8.34 -11.01 16.78
CA LYS A 246 -8.15 -12.14 17.70
C LYS A 246 -7.51 -11.75 19.04
N SER A 247 -6.97 -10.54 19.14
CA SER A 247 -6.52 -9.97 20.42
C SER A 247 -7.68 -9.65 21.37
N GLY A 248 -8.89 -9.44 20.84
CA GLY A 248 -10.02 -8.91 21.61
C GLY A 248 -9.84 -7.46 22.07
N LYS A 249 -8.79 -6.75 21.59
CA LYS A 249 -8.48 -5.37 21.99
C LYS A 249 -8.96 -4.31 21.01
N VAL A 250 -9.27 -4.68 19.77
CA VAL A 250 -9.62 -3.76 18.69
C VAL A 250 -10.72 -4.34 17.83
N THR A 251 -11.56 -3.47 17.28
CA THR A 251 -12.61 -3.81 16.31
C THR A 251 -12.16 -3.51 14.88
N ALA A 252 -12.83 -4.09 13.88
CA ALA A 252 -12.55 -3.83 12.47
C ALA A 252 -12.72 -2.34 12.11
N VAL A 253 -13.73 -1.70 12.68
CA VAL A 253 -14.01 -0.26 12.49
C VAL A 253 -12.89 0.59 13.07
N GLU A 254 -12.47 0.33 14.31
CA GLU A 254 -11.34 1.06 14.92
C GLU A 254 -10.05 0.87 14.12
N CYS A 255 -9.77 -0.34 13.64
CA CYS A 255 -8.63 -0.62 12.77
C CYS A 255 -8.63 0.23 11.50
N LEU A 256 -9.78 0.32 10.80
CA LEU A 256 -9.91 1.13 9.59
C LEU A 256 -9.82 2.63 9.89
N GLN A 257 -10.50 3.12 10.94
CA GLN A 257 -10.46 4.53 11.34
C GLN A 257 -9.05 4.95 11.76
N TYR A 258 -8.33 4.10 12.50
CA TYR A 258 -6.94 4.35 12.88
C TYR A 258 -6.05 4.48 11.63
N ALA A 259 -6.09 3.50 10.73
CA ALA A 259 -5.28 3.53 9.51
C ALA A 259 -5.62 4.75 8.64
N LEU A 260 -6.90 5.10 8.50
CA LEU A 260 -7.34 6.29 7.77
C LEU A 260 -6.90 7.60 8.41
N SER A 261 -6.63 7.61 9.72
CA SER A 261 -6.16 8.79 10.46
C SER A 261 -4.65 9.02 10.33
N LEU A 262 -3.92 8.06 9.75
CA LEU A 262 -2.50 8.24 9.42
C LEU A 262 -2.34 9.03 8.11
N PRO A 263 -1.22 9.75 7.93
CA PRO A 263 -0.92 10.53 6.72
C PRO A 263 -0.56 9.63 5.51
N ALA A 264 -1.44 8.70 5.16
CA ALA A 264 -1.37 7.85 3.98
C ALA A 264 -2.28 8.41 2.88
N SER A 265 -1.82 8.32 1.63
CA SER A 265 -2.63 8.66 0.46
C SER A 265 -3.82 7.70 0.31
N VAL A 266 -3.61 6.41 0.58
CA VAL A 266 -4.64 5.36 0.47
C VAL A 266 -4.49 4.36 1.61
N VAL A 267 -5.61 3.90 2.17
CA VAL A 267 -5.70 2.73 3.03
C VAL A 267 -6.36 1.59 2.25
N ILE A 268 -5.56 0.58 1.91
CA ILE A 268 -5.97 -0.56 1.11
C ILE A 268 -6.59 -1.61 2.04
N THR A 269 -7.89 -1.84 1.88
CA THR A 269 -8.66 -2.81 2.66
C THR A 269 -9.13 -3.98 1.80
N GLY A 270 -9.15 -5.17 2.38
CA GLY A 270 -9.62 -6.38 1.73
C GLY A 270 -11.12 -6.55 1.83
N CYS A 271 -11.80 -6.74 0.70
CA CYS A 271 -13.22 -7.08 0.66
C CYS A 271 -13.41 -8.33 -0.20
N ASP A 272 -13.88 -9.41 0.42
CA ASP A 272 -14.25 -10.69 -0.21
C ASP A 272 -15.77 -10.94 -0.15
N SER A 273 -16.54 -9.95 0.28
CA SER A 273 -18.00 -9.93 0.27
C SER A 273 -18.53 -8.50 0.18
N MET A 274 -19.78 -8.34 -0.29
CA MET A 274 -20.46 -7.04 -0.25
C MET A 274 -20.65 -6.49 1.17
N GLU A 275 -20.85 -7.33 2.18
CA GLU A 275 -20.98 -6.90 3.57
C GLU A 275 -19.70 -6.17 4.05
N ARG A 276 -18.53 -6.71 3.72
CA ARG A 276 -17.25 -6.05 4.06
C ARG A 276 -17.03 -4.79 3.25
N LEU A 277 -17.47 -4.77 1.99
CA LEU A 277 -17.44 -3.55 1.18
C LEU A 277 -18.33 -2.46 1.80
N ASP A 278 -19.56 -2.80 2.19
CA ASP A 278 -20.50 -1.90 2.84
C ASP A 278 -19.96 -1.40 4.19
N GLN A 279 -19.30 -2.24 4.98
CA GLN A 279 -18.60 -1.82 6.21
C GLN A 279 -17.52 -0.78 5.90
N ALA A 280 -16.69 -0.99 4.87
CA ALA A 280 -15.65 -0.03 4.48
C ALA A 280 -16.27 1.32 4.07
N PHE A 281 -17.37 1.30 3.30
CA PHE A 281 -18.09 2.51 2.93
C PHE A 281 -18.77 3.21 4.12
N ALA A 282 -19.30 2.46 5.08
CA ALA A 282 -19.87 3.01 6.29
C ALA A 282 -18.82 3.76 7.12
N VAL A 283 -17.58 3.24 7.16
CA VAL A 283 -16.46 3.92 7.84
C VAL A 283 -16.11 5.24 7.15
N ILE A 284 -15.92 5.26 5.82
CA ILE A 284 -15.40 6.45 5.13
C ILE A 284 -16.44 7.58 4.98
N ARG A 285 -17.73 7.25 4.84
CA ARG A 285 -18.80 8.20 4.48
C ARG A 285 -18.84 9.45 5.36
N ASN A 286 -18.60 9.28 6.66
CA ASN A 286 -18.59 10.36 7.65
C ASN A 286 -17.27 10.39 8.43
N PHE A 287 -16.20 9.85 7.84
CA PHE A 287 -14.92 9.74 8.53
C PHE A 287 -14.36 11.13 8.86
N LYS A 288 -13.89 11.28 10.10
CA LYS A 288 -13.00 12.35 10.52
C LYS A 288 -11.76 11.71 11.12
N PRO A 289 -10.56 12.25 10.86
CA PRO A 289 -9.34 11.78 11.52
C PRO A 289 -9.55 11.70 13.04
N LEU A 290 -9.14 10.59 13.63
CA LEU A 290 -9.19 10.38 15.06
C LEU A 290 -8.28 11.42 15.75
N PRO A 291 -8.73 12.05 16.85
CA PRO A 291 -7.87 12.91 17.65
C PRO A 291 -6.64 12.15 18.15
N ALA A 292 -5.52 12.87 18.35
CA ALA A 292 -4.27 12.29 18.82
C ALA A 292 -4.43 11.49 20.13
N GLU A 293 -5.28 11.96 21.04
CA GLU A 293 -5.60 11.26 22.30
C GLU A 293 -6.27 9.91 22.04
N LYS A 294 -7.20 9.83 21.08
CA LYS A 294 -7.86 8.58 20.72
C LYS A 294 -6.91 7.62 20.00
N MET A 295 -6.02 8.13 19.16
CA MET A 295 -4.95 7.34 18.55
C MET A 295 -4.05 6.73 19.64
N ALA A 296 -3.61 7.55 20.60
CA ALA A 296 -2.77 7.10 21.72
C ALA A 296 -3.47 6.08 22.64
N GLU A 297 -4.78 6.25 22.89
CA GLU A 297 -5.59 5.27 23.63
C GLU A 297 -5.59 3.91 22.92
N LEU A 298 -5.88 3.88 21.61
CA LEU A 298 -5.89 2.64 20.81
C LEU A 298 -4.51 1.97 20.79
N GLU A 299 -3.44 2.74 20.60
CA GLU A 299 -2.06 2.24 20.65
C GLU A 299 -1.74 1.64 22.01
N SER A 300 -2.06 2.35 23.10
CA SER A 300 -1.82 1.89 24.47
C SER A 300 -2.57 0.59 24.75
N ARG A 301 -3.83 0.49 24.34
CA ARG A 301 -4.69 -0.68 24.51
C ARG A 301 -4.16 -1.92 23.79
N ALA A 302 -3.50 -1.74 22.66
CA ALA A 302 -2.96 -2.81 21.82
C ALA A 302 -1.46 -3.10 22.08
N LYS A 303 -0.75 -2.24 22.82
CA LYS A 303 0.72 -2.23 22.91
C LYS A 303 1.34 -3.55 23.34
N ALA A 304 0.81 -4.18 24.39
CA ALA A 304 1.35 -5.45 24.89
C ALA A 304 1.23 -6.57 23.84
N ASP A 305 0.07 -6.65 23.17
CA ASP A 305 -0.18 -7.62 22.11
C ASP A 305 0.67 -7.35 20.87
N ALA A 306 0.83 -6.08 20.49
CA ALA A 306 1.69 -5.66 19.40
C ALA A 306 3.15 -6.11 19.62
N LEU A 307 3.71 -5.83 20.81
CA LEU A 307 5.10 -6.15 21.16
C LEU A 307 5.38 -7.66 21.19
N SER A 308 4.35 -8.49 21.37
CA SER A 308 4.51 -9.95 21.27
C SER A 308 4.80 -10.42 19.85
N GLY A 309 4.50 -9.62 18.82
CA GLY A 309 4.60 -10.00 17.41
C GLY A 309 3.60 -11.06 16.94
N LYS A 310 2.77 -11.61 17.84
CA LYS A 310 1.81 -12.70 17.57
C LYS A 310 0.71 -12.31 16.58
N PHE A 311 0.29 -11.04 16.61
CA PHE A 311 -0.79 -10.54 15.76
C PHE A 311 -0.29 -9.87 14.47
N GLU A 312 1.03 -9.75 14.31
CA GLU A 312 1.70 -9.19 13.14
C GLU A 312 2.43 -10.31 12.38
N LEU A 313 1.75 -11.42 12.11
CA LEU A 313 2.34 -12.63 11.50
C LEU A 313 3.03 -12.37 10.15
N PHE A 314 2.64 -11.31 9.44
CA PHE A 314 3.34 -10.88 8.23
C PHE A 314 4.75 -10.34 8.52
N LYS A 315 5.00 -9.76 9.71
CA LYS A 315 6.34 -9.36 10.17
C LYS A 315 7.15 -10.51 10.74
N THR A 316 6.49 -11.46 11.40
CA THR A 316 7.16 -12.46 12.26
C THR A 316 7.19 -13.89 11.71
N SER A 317 6.45 -14.20 10.64
CA SER A 317 6.40 -15.55 10.06
C SER A 317 6.51 -15.53 8.55
N THR A 318 6.88 -16.64 7.91
CA THR A 318 6.96 -16.76 6.45
C THR A 318 5.61 -17.04 5.77
N ARG A 319 4.51 -17.04 6.54
CA ARG A 319 3.17 -17.39 6.05
C ARG A 319 2.73 -16.53 4.86
N PHE A 320 3.11 -15.25 4.88
CA PHE A 320 2.69 -14.23 3.91
C PHE A 320 3.77 -13.93 2.86
N ASP A 321 4.84 -14.73 2.80
CA ASP A 321 5.98 -14.47 1.92
C ASP A 321 5.93 -15.44 0.72
N GLY A 322 5.31 -15.01 -0.37
CA GLY A 322 5.16 -15.75 -1.62
C GLY A 322 6.50 -16.16 -2.23
N THR A 323 7.49 -15.26 -2.25
CA THR A 323 8.82 -15.50 -2.84
C THR A 323 9.70 -16.41 -1.99
N ILE A 324 9.39 -16.59 -0.70
CA ILE A 324 10.04 -17.61 0.13
C ILE A 324 9.58 -19.00 -0.28
N LYS A 325 8.28 -19.15 -0.59
CA LYS A 325 7.71 -20.44 -1.02
C LYS A 325 7.97 -20.72 -2.49
N ASN A 326 8.17 -19.68 -3.29
CA ASN A 326 8.35 -19.75 -4.73
C ASN A 326 9.57 -18.94 -5.18
N PRO A 327 10.79 -19.34 -4.79
CA PRO A 327 12.00 -18.61 -5.13
C PRO A 327 12.22 -18.46 -6.65
N GLN A 328 11.69 -19.39 -7.44
CA GLN A 328 11.76 -19.37 -8.91
C GLN A 328 11.05 -18.17 -9.56
N TRP A 329 10.15 -17.48 -8.86
CA TRP A 329 9.51 -16.27 -9.38
C TRP A 329 10.47 -15.08 -9.49
N MET A 330 11.55 -15.10 -8.70
CA MET A 330 12.49 -13.99 -8.63
C MET A 330 13.44 -13.92 -9.84
N GLY A 331 13.61 -15.03 -10.56
CA GLY A 331 14.66 -15.13 -11.59
C GLY A 331 16.02 -15.38 -10.98
#